data_AF-A0A2X0SJC1-F1
#
_entry.id   AF-A0A2X0SJC1-F1
#
_cell.length_a   1.000
_cell.length_b   1.000
_cell.length_c   1.000
_cell.angle_alpha   90.00
_cell.angle_beta   90.00
_cell.angle_gamma   90.00
#
_symmetry.space_group_name_H-M   'P 1'
#
loop_
_entity.id
_entity.type
_entity.pdbx_description
1 polymer ?
#
loop_
_entity_poly.entity_id
_entity_poly.type
_entity_poly.pdbx_seq_one_letter_code
_entity_poly.pdbx_strand_id
1 'polypeptide(L)'
;MLKTAQETRKAETRKSAGKNPKVPSDPHAAKATKAKKLAQLILSPEFAANRVIHYADKHTDIHQNTDVQNLVDELRAQSAAVHRGDLEHVEAMLMNQATALQSLFAGLAERAMNQNQISSMESYMRLALKSQNQSRATLETLAGIKNPPVVIARQANTIRAAGTSR
;
A
#
# COMPACT_ATOMS: atom_id res chain seq x y z
N MET A 1 19.46 -80.18 -2.45
CA MET A 1 20.43 -80.47 -1.37
C MET A 1 21.80 -80.43 -2.02
N LEU A 2 22.78 -79.58 -1.74
CA LEU A 2 23.26 -78.91 -0.53
C LEU A 2 23.52 -77.41 -0.82
N LYS A 3 23.27 -76.55 0.17
CA LYS A 3 23.83 -75.19 0.25
C LYS A 3 25.11 -75.28 1.10
N THR A 4 26.24 -74.84 0.58
CA THR A 4 27.48 -74.68 1.36
C THR A 4 27.63 -73.21 1.73
N ALA A 5 27.73 -72.95 3.02
CA ALA A 5 27.98 -71.66 3.62
C ALA A 5 29.49 -71.41 3.80
N GLN A 6 29.82 -70.15 4.07
CA GLN A 6 31.07 -69.57 4.56
C GLN A 6 32.08 -69.12 3.50
N GLU A 7 32.14 -67.79 3.32
CA GLU A 7 33.39 -67.06 3.54
C GLU A 7 33.08 -65.61 3.95
N THR A 8 33.59 -65.26 5.13
CA THR A 8 33.57 -63.94 5.76
C THR A 8 34.87 -63.19 5.46
N ARG A 9 34.79 -61.88 5.18
CA ARG A 9 35.57 -60.75 5.78
C ARG A 9 36.03 -59.67 4.78
N LYS A 10 35.55 -58.45 5.02
CA LYS A 10 36.26 -57.16 5.17
C LYS A 10 35.31 -56.03 4.72
N ALA A 11 34.63 -55.37 5.65
CA ALA A 11 35.12 -54.19 6.37
C ALA A 11 35.47 -53.03 5.43
N GLU A 12 34.51 -52.13 5.20
CA GLU A 12 34.79 -50.72 4.92
C GLU A 12 33.56 -49.85 5.25
N THR A 13 33.39 -49.58 6.54
CA THR A 13 32.49 -48.54 7.03
C THR A 13 33.23 -47.21 6.94
N ARG A 14 33.04 -46.44 5.86
CA ARG A 14 33.45 -45.03 5.82
C ARG A 14 32.24 -44.13 6.09
N LYS A 15 32.19 -43.67 7.36
CA LYS A 15 31.44 -42.51 7.84
C LYS A 15 31.61 -41.33 6.87
N SER A 16 30.51 -40.88 6.26
CA SER A 16 30.41 -39.54 5.69
C SER A 16 29.64 -38.67 6.68
N ALA A 17 30.39 -37.94 7.51
CA ALA A 17 29.86 -36.89 8.34
C ALA A 17 29.47 -35.71 7.44
N GLY A 18 28.17 -35.55 7.18
CA GLY A 18 27.59 -34.37 6.55
C GLY A 18 27.78 -33.16 7.45
N LYS A 19 28.92 -32.49 7.29
CA LYS A 19 29.28 -31.25 7.97
C LYS A 19 28.44 -30.13 7.34
N ASN A 20 27.40 -29.66 8.03
CA ASN A 20 26.70 -28.43 7.67
C ASN A 20 27.74 -27.31 7.48
N PRO A 21 27.81 -26.62 6.33
CA PRO A 21 28.64 -25.45 6.21
C PRO A 21 28.02 -24.34 7.05
N LYS A 22 28.59 -24.12 8.24
CA LYS A 22 28.32 -22.97 9.08
C LYS A 22 28.82 -21.74 8.33
N VAL A 23 27.93 -21.09 7.58
CA VAL A 23 28.19 -19.79 6.94
C VAL A 23 28.71 -18.85 8.03
N PRO A 24 29.94 -18.32 7.93
CA PRO A 24 30.40 -17.30 8.86
C PRO A 24 29.54 -16.06 8.65
N SER A 25 28.69 -15.73 9.61
CA SER A 25 27.94 -14.47 9.61
C SER A 25 28.91 -13.35 9.96
N ASP A 26 29.55 -12.78 8.94
CA ASP A 26 30.34 -11.56 9.06
C ASP A 26 29.47 -10.44 9.70
N PRO A 27 29.85 -9.92 10.88
CA PRO A 27 29.13 -8.84 11.56
C PRO A 27 29.00 -7.57 10.70
N HIS A 28 29.97 -7.31 9.81
CA HIS A 28 29.94 -6.17 8.89
C HIS A 28 28.94 -6.37 7.75
N ALA A 29 28.90 -7.55 7.13
CA ALA A 29 27.87 -7.91 6.15
C ALA A 29 26.45 -7.88 6.76
N ALA A 30 26.29 -8.32 8.02
CA ALA A 30 25.03 -8.26 8.74
C ALA A 30 24.59 -6.80 9.04
N LYS A 31 25.53 -5.92 9.41
CA LYS A 31 25.28 -4.48 9.64
C LYS A 31 24.93 -3.75 8.34
N ALA A 32 25.65 -4.02 7.25
CA ALA A 32 25.36 -3.49 5.91
C ALA A 32 23.96 -3.95 5.42
N THR A 33 23.59 -5.20 5.68
CA THR A 33 22.26 -5.74 5.36
C THR A 33 21.16 -5.08 6.18
N LYS A 34 21.39 -4.82 7.47
CA LYS A 34 20.45 -4.08 8.33
C LYS A 34 20.26 -2.64 7.86
N ALA A 35 21.35 -1.93 7.54
CA ALA A 35 21.29 -0.56 7.02
C ALA A 35 20.50 -0.47 5.71
N LYS A 36 20.72 -1.43 4.79
CA LYS A 36 19.96 -1.52 3.54
C LYS A 36 18.46 -1.76 3.77
N LYS A 37 18.09 -2.69 4.66
CA LYS A 37 16.68 -2.95 5.02
C LYS A 37 16.01 -1.73 5.64
N LEU A 38 16.73 -1.00 6.49
CA LEU A 38 16.23 0.22 7.12
C LEU A 38 16.03 1.35 6.09
N ALA A 39 16.95 1.52 5.15
CA ALA A 39 16.78 2.46 4.04
C ALA A 39 15.57 2.10 3.16
N GLN A 40 15.37 0.82 2.85
CA GLN A 40 14.19 0.34 2.12
C GLN A 40 12.89 0.63 2.88
N LEU A 41 12.87 0.46 4.20
CA LEU A 41 11.72 0.80 5.02
C LEU A 41 11.43 2.30 4.99
N ILE A 42 12.45 3.14 5.22
CA ILE A 42 12.28 4.61 5.24
C ILE A 42 11.73 5.15 3.92
N LEU A 43 12.15 4.56 2.79
CA LEU A 43 11.72 4.95 1.45
C LEU A 43 10.46 4.23 0.99
N SER A 44 9.88 3.33 1.80
CA SER A 44 8.64 2.66 1.43
C SER A 44 7.46 3.65 1.41
N PRO A 45 6.54 3.54 0.44
CA PRO A 45 5.38 4.43 0.35
C PRO A 45 4.54 4.43 1.63
N GLU A 46 4.42 3.28 2.30
CA GLU A 46 3.64 3.11 3.50
C GLU A 46 4.27 3.83 4.69
N PHE A 47 5.60 3.78 4.81
CA PHE A 47 6.29 4.55 5.85
C PHE A 47 6.21 6.06 5.61
N ALA A 48 6.26 6.50 4.34
CA ALA A 48 6.06 7.90 3.99
C ALA A 48 4.63 8.37 4.33
N ALA A 49 3.60 7.59 3.99
CA ALA A 49 2.21 7.88 4.33
C ALA A 49 2.00 7.90 5.86
N ASN A 50 2.55 6.92 6.58
CA ASN A 50 2.54 6.88 8.04
C ASN A 50 3.08 8.18 8.66
N ARG A 51 4.20 8.73 8.16
CA ARG A 51 4.76 9.99 8.68
C ARG A 51 3.80 11.17 8.52
N VAL A 52 3.08 11.23 7.40
CA VAL A 52 2.12 12.30 7.13
C VAL A 52 0.89 12.16 8.03
N ILE A 53 0.33 10.95 8.13
CA ILE A 53 -0.82 10.66 9.01
C ILE A 53 -0.45 10.95 10.47
N HIS A 54 0.70 10.47 10.92
CA HIS A 54 1.21 10.71 12.27
C HIS A 54 1.36 12.22 12.55
N TYR A 55 1.81 13.00 11.57
CA TYR A 55 1.90 14.46 11.74
C TYR A 55 0.52 15.13 11.75
N ALA A 56 -0.38 14.75 10.84
CA ALA A 56 -1.71 15.35 10.70
C ALA A 56 -2.57 15.14 11.94
N ASP A 57 -2.57 13.92 12.47
CA ASP A 57 -3.45 13.54 13.57
C ASP A 57 -2.81 13.85 14.94
N LYS A 58 -1.62 14.50 15.00
CA LYS A 58 -0.79 14.72 16.22
C LYS A 58 -1.58 15.27 17.42
N HIS A 59 -2.62 16.04 17.14
CA HIS A 59 -3.46 16.70 18.13
C HIS A 59 -4.75 15.94 18.47
N THR A 60 -4.90 14.71 17.97
CA THR A 60 -6.04 13.83 18.22
C THR A 60 -5.65 12.72 19.21
N ASP A 61 -6.61 12.27 20.01
CA ASP A 61 -6.40 11.16 20.95
C ASP A 61 -6.19 9.80 20.25
N ILE A 62 -6.41 9.74 18.94
CA ILE A 62 -6.32 8.52 18.11
C ILE A 62 -4.89 7.98 18.04
N HIS A 63 -3.89 8.87 18.10
CA HIS A 63 -2.48 8.48 18.04
C HIS A 63 -1.94 7.79 19.27
N GLN A 64 -2.54 8.03 20.44
CA GLN A 64 -2.05 7.42 21.67
C GLN A 64 -2.25 5.89 21.66
N ASN A 65 -3.17 5.41 20.81
CA ASN A 65 -3.56 4.00 20.73
C ASN A 65 -3.12 3.30 19.43
N THR A 66 -2.38 3.99 18.54
CA THR A 66 -1.99 3.43 17.24
C THR A 66 -0.49 3.19 17.18
N ASP A 67 -0.07 1.93 17.02
CA ASP A 67 1.33 1.58 16.77
C ASP A 67 1.70 1.82 15.30
N VAL A 68 2.89 2.37 15.07
CA VAL A 68 3.48 2.61 13.74
C VAL A 68 3.48 1.33 12.90
N GLN A 69 3.74 0.18 13.52
CA GLN A 69 3.77 -1.09 12.81
C GLN A 69 2.38 -1.47 12.27
N ASN A 70 1.34 -1.32 13.08
CA ASN A 70 -0.04 -1.61 12.67
C ASN A 70 -0.51 -0.68 11.54
N LEU A 71 -0.16 0.61 11.60
CA LEU A 71 -0.52 1.55 10.54
C LEU A 71 0.21 1.25 9.23
N VAL A 72 1.50 0.91 9.27
CA VAL A 72 2.26 0.50 8.08
C VAL A 72 1.70 -0.79 7.47
N ASP A 73 1.32 -1.76 8.29
CA ASP A 73 0.75 -3.02 7.82
C ASP A 73 -0.64 -2.82 7.19
N GLU A 74 -1.47 -1.93 7.74
CA GLU A 74 -2.75 -1.55 7.15
C GLU A 74 -2.57 -0.83 5.80
N LEU A 75 -1.62 0.11 5.70
CA LEU A 75 -1.29 0.79 4.44
C LEU A 75 -0.82 -0.18 3.35
N ARG A 76 -0.07 -1.23 3.75
CA ARG A 76 0.30 -2.33 2.83
C ARG A 76 -0.91 -3.14 2.42
N ALA A 77 -1.82 -3.45 3.35
CA ALA A 77 -3.03 -4.21 3.07
C ALA A 77 -3.96 -3.49 2.09
N GLN A 78 -4.14 -2.17 2.25
CA GLN A 78 -4.89 -1.33 1.31
C GLN A 78 -4.24 -1.30 -0.07
N SER A 79 -2.92 -1.14 -0.14
CA SER A 79 -2.19 -1.21 -1.40
C SER A 79 -2.40 -2.57 -2.07
N ALA A 80 -2.25 -3.66 -1.32
CA ALA A 80 -2.48 -5.01 -1.82
C ALA A 80 -3.94 -5.23 -2.27
N ALA A 81 -4.92 -4.54 -1.67
CA ALA A 81 -6.33 -4.57 -2.07
C ALA A 81 -6.56 -4.04 -3.47
N VAL A 82 -6.02 -2.86 -3.74
CA VAL A 82 -6.12 -2.26 -5.06
C VAL A 82 -5.43 -3.15 -6.11
N HIS A 83 -4.28 -3.75 -5.78
CA HIS A 83 -3.58 -4.66 -6.70
C HIS A 83 -4.36 -5.93 -7.03
N ARG A 84 -5.22 -6.42 -6.12
CA ARG A 84 -6.11 -7.58 -6.38
C ARG A 84 -7.44 -7.19 -7.02
N GLY A 85 -7.64 -5.91 -7.37
CA GLY A 85 -8.86 -5.39 -7.97
C GLY A 85 -10.00 -5.09 -6.98
N ASP A 86 -9.69 -5.11 -5.68
CA ASP A 86 -10.62 -4.74 -4.62
C ASP A 86 -10.54 -3.23 -4.39
N LEU A 87 -11.55 -2.52 -4.88
CA LEU A 87 -11.64 -1.06 -4.86
C LEU A 87 -12.63 -0.54 -3.81
N GLU A 88 -13.20 -1.40 -2.97
CA GLU A 88 -14.26 -1.02 -2.02
C GLU A 88 -13.82 0.14 -1.10
N HIS A 89 -12.59 0.08 -0.60
CA HIS A 89 -12.02 1.14 0.24
C HIS A 89 -11.89 2.46 -0.54
N VAL A 90 -11.46 2.41 -1.80
CA VAL A 90 -11.30 3.61 -2.65
C VAL A 90 -12.65 4.21 -2.98
N GLU A 91 -13.65 3.38 -3.28
CA GLU A 91 -15.03 3.82 -3.53
C GLU A 91 -15.61 4.53 -2.31
N ALA A 92 -15.49 3.91 -1.12
CA ALA A 92 -15.94 4.49 0.13
C ALA A 92 -15.21 5.80 0.45
N MET A 93 -13.88 5.85 0.26
CA MET A 93 -13.08 7.05 0.48
C MET A 93 -13.55 8.21 -0.41
N LEU A 94 -13.69 7.99 -1.72
CA LEU A 94 -14.12 9.03 -2.66
C LEU A 94 -15.55 9.49 -2.38
N MET A 95 -16.46 8.58 -2.03
CA MET A 95 -17.83 8.92 -1.68
C MET A 95 -17.89 9.80 -0.40
N ASN A 96 -17.10 9.44 0.62
CA ASN A 96 -17.01 10.22 1.85
C ASN A 96 -16.38 11.60 1.63
N GLN A 97 -15.33 11.68 0.80
CA GLN A 97 -14.71 12.96 0.40
C GLN A 97 -15.69 13.87 -0.36
N ALA A 98 -16.43 13.32 -1.32
CA ALA A 98 -17.45 14.06 -2.06
C ALA A 98 -18.54 14.61 -1.14
N THR A 99 -18.96 13.81 -0.15
CA THR A 99 -19.95 14.21 0.86
C THR A 99 -19.42 15.34 1.74
N ALA A 100 -18.19 15.23 2.26
CA ALA A 100 -17.58 16.28 3.07
C ALA A 100 -17.43 17.61 2.30
N LEU A 101 -17.00 17.55 1.03
CA LEU A 101 -16.89 18.72 0.16
C LEU A 101 -18.25 19.37 -0.11
N GLN A 102 -19.31 18.57 -0.28
CA GLN A 102 -20.67 19.07 -0.42
C GLN A 102 -21.15 19.77 0.86
N SER A 103 -20.87 19.21 2.03
CA SER A 103 -21.17 19.85 3.32
C SER A 103 -20.41 21.17 3.50
N LEU A 104 -19.14 21.24 3.06
CA LEU A 104 -18.37 22.48 3.05
C LEU A 104 -18.98 23.53 2.12
N PHE A 105 -19.42 23.14 0.91
CA PHE A 105 -20.15 24.05 0.01
C PHE A 105 -21.38 24.63 0.71
N ALA A 106 -22.25 23.78 1.27
CA ALA A 106 -23.47 24.22 1.93
C ALA A 106 -23.16 25.21 3.07
N GLY A 107 -22.26 24.85 3.98
CA GLY A 107 -21.90 25.70 5.12
C GLY A 107 -21.19 27.00 4.73
N LEU A 108 -20.41 27.03 3.64
CA LEU A 108 -19.78 28.25 3.15
C LEU A 108 -20.78 29.15 2.41
N ALA A 109 -21.69 28.57 1.64
CA ALA A 109 -22.75 29.31 0.94
C ALA A 109 -23.71 29.98 1.94
N GLU A 110 -24.15 29.26 2.97
CA GLU A 110 -24.95 29.81 4.06
C GLU A 110 -24.22 30.96 4.77
N ARG A 111 -22.92 30.79 5.08
CA ARG A 111 -22.11 31.86 5.68
C ARG A 111 -21.98 33.08 4.78
N ALA A 112 -21.85 32.87 3.46
CA ALA A 112 -21.76 33.95 2.48
C ALA A 112 -23.06 34.77 2.44
N MET A 113 -24.22 34.11 2.39
CA MET A 113 -25.53 34.76 2.36
C MET A 113 -25.81 35.58 3.63
N ASN A 114 -25.21 35.19 4.76
CA ASN A 114 -25.32 35.91 6.03
C ASN A 114 -24.31 37.08 6.18
N GLN A 115 -23.47 37.37 5.18
CA GLN A 115 -22.54 38.50 5.23
C GLN A 115 -23.19 39.80 4.74
N ASN A 116 -23.00 40.88 5.50
CA ASN A 116 -23.44 42.23 5.11
C ASN A 116 -22.48 42.93 4.15
N GLN A 117 -21.21 42.51 4.14
CA GLN A 117 -20.18 43.11 3.29
C GLN A 117 -19.91 42.23 2.06
N ILE A 118 -19.98 42.84 0.88
CA ILE A 118 -19.81 42.15 -0.41
C ILE A 118 -18.46 41.43 -0.51
N SER A 119 -17.37 42.01 -0.02
CA SER A 119 -16.03 41.37 -0.05
C SER A 119 -15.98 40.08 0.76
N SER A 120 -16.65 40.03 1.91
CA SER A 120 -16.72 38.84 2.76
C SER A 120 -17.66 37.79 2.16
N MET A 121 -18.80 38.23 1.63
CA MET A 121 -19.73 37.37 0.88
C MET A 121 -19.03 36.71 -0.31
N GLU A 122 -18.32 37.49 -1.11
CA GLU A 122 -17.59 37.00 -2.29
C GLU A 122 -16.51 35.99 -1.90
N SER A 123 -15.77 36.26 -0.82
CA SER A 123 -14.71 35.36 -0.33
C SER A 123 -15.27 33.99 0.07
N TYR A 124 -16.34 33.96 0.86
CA TYR A 124 -16.99 32.70 1.25
C TYR A 124 -17.64 32.01 0.05
N MET A 125 -18.32 32.74 -0.82
CA MET A 125 -18.97 32.17 -2.00
C MET A 125 -17.94 31.55 -2.97
N ARG A 126 -16.78 32.18 -3.16
CA ARG A 126 -15.69 31.64 -3.98
C ARG A 126 -15.18 30.31 -3.43
N LEU A 127 -15.00 30.20 -2.11
CA LEU A 127 -14.61 28.95 -1.48
C LEU A 127 -15.72 27.90 -1.59
N ALA A 128 -16.99 28.29 -1.42
CA ALA A 128 -18.13 27.39 -1.59
C ALA A 128 -18.14 26.77 -2.99
N LEU A 129 -18.11 27.59 -4.04
CA LEU A 129 -18.13 27.12 -5.43
C LEU A 129 -16.90 26.27 -5.77
N LYS A 130 -15.75 26.54 -5.14
CA LYS A 130 -14.57 25.66 -5.25
C LYS A 130 -14.83 24.29 -4.63
N SER A 131 -15.41 24.22 -3.43
CA SER A 131 -15.78 22.95 -2.78
C SER A 131 -16.80 22.16 -3.61
N GLN A 132 -17.81 22.83 -4.18
CA GLN A 132 -18.78 22.20 -5.09
C GLN A 132 -18.08 21.57 -6.30
N ASN A 133 -17.21 22.32 -6.98
CA ASN A 133 -16.47 21.82 -8.14
C ASN A 133 -15.59 20.61 -7.79
N GLN A 134 -14.96 20.62 -6.61
CA GLN A 134 -14.17 19.48 -6.13
C GLN A 134 -15.03 18.25 -5.78
N SER A 135 -16.22 18.46 -5.20
CA SER A 135 -17.17 17.37 -4.93
C SER A 135 -17.57 16.69 -6.25
N ARG A 136 -17.92 17.48 -7.27
CA ARG A 136 -18.23 16.95 -8.62
C ARG A 136 -17.06 16.17 -9.21
N ALA A 137 -15.84 16.71 -9.18
CA ALA A 137 -14.65 16.04 -9.71
C ALA A 137 -14.36 14.70 -9.00
N THR A 138 -14.64 14.63 -7.69
CA THR A 138 -14.49 13.40 -6.90
C THR A 138 -15.50 12.34 -7.36
N LEU A 139 -16.76 12.72 -7.58
CA LEU A 139 -17.81 11.84 -8.10
C LEU A 139 -17.56 11.41 -9.55
N GLU A 140 -17.03 12.30 -10.39
CA GLU A 140 -16.58 11.98 -11.76
C GLU A 140 -15.46 10.94 -11.73
N THR A 141 -14.50 11.07 -10.80
CA THR A 141 -13.43 10.08 -10.60
C THR A 141 -14.00 8.73 -10.16
N LEU A 142 -14.92 8.71 -9.20
CA LEU A 142 -15.60 7.50 -8.76
C LEU A 142 -16.37 6.83 -9.91
N ALA A 143 -17.11 7.61 -10.71
CA ALA A 143 -17.83 7.11 -11.87
C ALA A 143 -16.87 6.50 -12.91
N GLY A 144 -15.71 7.12 -13.14
CA GLY A 144 -14.66 6.59 -14.02
C GLY A 144 -14.02 5.30 -13.51
N ILE A 145 -13.90 5.14 -12.18
CA ILE A 145 -13.46 3.88 -11.57
C ILE A 145 -14.50 2.77 -11.79
N LYS A 146 -15.78 3.06 -11.58
CA LYS A 146 -16.87 2.07 -11.73
C LYS A 146 -17.15 1.71 -13.19
N ASN A 147 -16.98 2.66 -14.10
CA ASN A 147 -17.21 2.51 -15.53
C ASN A 147 -15.96 2.94 -16.30
N PRO A 148 -14.88 2.13 -16.29
CA PRO A 148 -13.67 2.47 -17.00
C PRO A 148 -14.01 2.65 -18.49
N PRO A 149 -13.58 3.75 -19.13
CA PRO A 149 -13.86 3.96 -20.54
C PRO A 149 -13.29 2.77 -21.33
N VAL A 150 -14.09 2.23 -22.25
CA VAL A 150 -13.67 1.14 -23.16
C VAL A 150 -12.72 1.73 -24.20
N VAL A 151 -11.56 2.21 -23.77
CA VAL A 151 -10.43 2.42 -24.64
C VAL A 151 -9.77 1.06 -24.74
N ILE A 152 -10.00 0.39 -25.88
CA ILE A 152 -9.46 -0.92 -26.26
C ILE A 152 -8.06 -1.11 -25.63
N ALA A 153 -7.99 -1.85 -24.52
CA ALA A 153 -6.75 -2.21 -23.85
C ALA A 153 -6.04 -3.31 -24.65
N ARG A 154 -5.69 -3.02 -25.91
CA ARG A 154 -4.69 -3.80 -26.63
C ARG A 154 -3.33 -3.24 -26.23
N GLN A 155 -2.66 -3.92 -25.30
CA GLN A 155 -1.19 -4.07 -25.16
C GLN A 155 -0.74 -4.18 -23.69
N ALA A 156 -1.29 -5.12 -22.92
CA ALA A 156 -0.67 -5.51 -21.64
C ALA A 156 -0.38 -7.01 -21.48
N ASN A 157 -0.79 -7.86 -22.44
CA ASN A 157 -0.62 -9.32 -22.35
C ASN A 157 0.39 -9.95 -23.33
N THR A 158 1.10 -9.18 -24.17
CA THR A 158 2.01 -9.77 -25.18
C THR A 158 3.45 -10.00 -24.74
N ILE A 159 3.91 -9.52 -23.57
CA ILE A 159 5.31 -9.72 -23.15
C ILE A 159 5.53 -11.06 -22.40
N ARG A 160 4.47 -11.74 -21.93
CA ARG A 160 4.61 -12.98 -21.13
C ARG A 160 4.67 -14.28 -21.96
N ALA A 161 4.68 -14.22 -23.29
CA ALA A 161 4.59 -15.41 -24.16
C ALA A 161 5.66 -15.48 -25.28
N ALA A 162 6.84 -14.89 -25.09
CA ALA A 162 7.95 -15.00 -26.05
C ALA A 162 9.29 -15.39 -25.40
N GLY A 163 9.24 -16.17 -24.32
CA GLY A 163 10.43 -16.61 -23.58
C GLY A 163 10.34 -18.06 -23.09
N THR A 164 9.80 -18.98 -23.89
CA THR A 164 9.94 -20.42 -23.64
C THR A 164 9.76 -21.21 -24.94
N SER A 165 10.85 -21.47 -25.66
CA SER A 165 11.02 -22.69 -26.45
C SER A 165 12.47 -22.84 -26.93
N ARG A 166 13.13 -23.82 -26.28
CA ARG A 166 14.22 -24.70 -26.73
C ARG A 166 15.54 -24.10 -27.20
#